data_AF-A0A6G3X111-F1
#
_entry.id   AF-A0A6G3X111-F1
#
_cell.length_a   1.000
_cell.length_b   1.000
_cell.length_c   1.000
_cell.angle_alpha   90.00
_cell.angle_beta   90.00
_cell.angle_gamma   90.00
#
_symmetry.space_group_name_H-M   'P 1'
#
loop_
_entity.id
_entity.type
_entity.pdbx_description
1 polymer ?
#
loop_
_entity_poly.entity_id
_entity_poly.type
_entity_poly.pdbx_seq_one_letter_code
_entity_poly.pdbx_strand_id
1 'polypeptide(L)'
;METELSKQLGVEHAIFGFTPFPEVAAAITRAGGFGVLGAVRYTAPDDLARDLDRLHTLAGGKPYGLDVVMPAKKVEGVTEADVEAMIPAEHRGFVRELLARHGVPELAEGEASGWRITGWMEEVARGQLDVAFDYPIKLLANALGSPPA
;
A
#
# COMPACT_ATOMS: atom_id res chain seq x y z
N MET A 1 1.95 27.53 -0.67
CA MET A 1 3.04 27.07 -1.56
C MET A 1 2.38 26.28 -2.66
N GLU A 2 2.31 26.85 -3.87
CA GLU A 2 1.65 26.24 -5.02
C GLU A 2 2.68 25.79 -6.05
N THR A 3 2.48 24.60 -6.61
CA THR A 3 3.26 24.04 -7.72
C THR A 3 2.35 23.75 -8.90
N GLU A 4 2.92 23.50 -10.08
CA GLU A 4 2.11 23.11 -11.24
C GLU A 4 1.31 21.82 -10.97
N LEU A 5 1.90 20.85 -10.26
CA LEU A 5 1.22 19.63 -9.85
C LEU A 5 0.07 19.92 -8.87
N SER A 6 0.25 20.81 -7.88
CA SER A 6 -0.80 21.13 -6.92
C SER A 6 -2.00 21.79 -7.61
N LYS A 7 -1.76 22.67 -8.59
CA LYS A 7 -2.82 23.28 -9.42
C LYS A 7 -3.56 22.25 -10.27
N GLN A 8 -2.84 21.36 -10.94
CA GLN A 8 -3.44 20.30 -11.76
C GLN A 8 -4.33 19.36 -10.94
N LEU A 9 -3.90 19.03 -9.72
CA LEU A 9 -4.65 18.16 -8.82
C LEU A 9 -5.73 18.89 -8.01
N GLY A 10 -5.75 20.23 -8.02
CA GLY A 10 -6.74 21.04 -7.31
C GLY A 10 -6.54 21.10 -5.79
N VAL A 11 -5.28 21.19 -5.32
CA VAL A 11 -4.94 21.31 -3.88
C VAL A 11 -4.25 22.63 -3.54
N GLU A 12 -4.53 23.15 -2.35
CA GLU A 12 -4.12 24.47 -1.85
C GLU A 12 -2.64 24.51 -1.43
N HIS A 13 -2.16 23.38 -0.92
CA HIS A 13 -0.80 23.22 -0.44
C HIS A 13 -0.15 22.06 -1.17
N ALA A 14 1.07 22.27 -1.68
CA ALA A 14 1.89 21.21 -2.26
C ALA A 14 2.44 20.25 -1.17
N ILE A 15 1.54 19.67 -0.39
CA ILE A 15 1.79 18.70 0.68
C ILE A 15 1.09 17.41 0.27
N PHE A 16 1.88 16.37 0.02
CA PHE A 16 1.40 15.06 -0.37
C PHE A 16 1.66 14.09 0.77
N GLY A 17 0.60 13.46 1.28
CA GLY A 17 0.68 12.63 2.47
C GLY A 17 0.30 11.18 2.19
N PHE A 18 1.30 10.31 2.16
CA PHE A 18 1.09 8.87 2.12
C PHE A 18 0.74 8.34 3.51
N THR A 19 -0.27 7.46 3.58
CA THR A 19 -0.68 6.83 4.83
C THR A 19 -1.46 5.54 4.58
N PRO A 20 -1.34 4.54 5.47
CA PRO A 20 -2.18 3.35 5.43
C PRO A 20 -3.55 3.59 6.10
N PHE A 21 -3.93 4.81 6.48
CA PHE A 21 -5.18 5.06 7.19
C PHE A 21 -6.09 6.03 6.43
N PRO A 22 -7.33 5.63 6.07
CA PRO A 22 -8.23 6.48 5.29
C PRO A 22 -8.59 7.79 6.01
N GLU A 23 -8.72 7.79 7.33
CA GLU A 23 -8.99 8.99 8.11
C GLU A 23 -7.87 10.03 8.01
N VAL A 24 -6.62 9.55 8.00
CA VAL A 24 -5.44 10.40 7.89
C VAL A 24 -5.35 10.99 6.48
N ALA A 25 -5.56 10.16 5.44
CA ALA A 25 -5.58 10.65 4.06
C ALA A 25 -6.67 11.71 3.87
N ALA A 26 -7.88 11.44 4.38
CA ALA A 26 -8.98 12.40 4.35
C ALA A 26 -8.66 13.69 5.12
N ALA A 27 -8.02 13.61 6.29
CA ALA A 27 -7.65 14.77 7.07
C ALA A 27 -6.65 15.67 6.33
N ILE A 28 -5.66 15.08 5.67
CA ILE A 28 -4.69 15.81 4.83
C ILE A 28 -5.41 16.49 3.66
N THR A 29 -6.26 15.75 2.96
CA THR A 29 -7.10 16.29 1.87
C THR A 29 -7.99 17.44 2.33
N ARG A 30 -8.65 17.33 3.49
CA ARG A 30 -9.49 18.41 4.04
C ARG A 30 -8.69 19.65 4.43
N ALA A 31 -7.46 19.47 4.93
CA ALA A 31 -6.55 20.54 5.30
C ALA A 31 -5.89 21.26 4.11
N GLY A 32 -6.27 20.93 2.86
CA GLY A 32 -5.76 21.60 1.66
C GLY A 32 -4.54 20.93 1.04
N GLY A 33 -4.03 19.84 1.62
CA GLY A 33 -3.04 18.96 1.00
C GLY A 33 -3.68 17.88 0.13
N PHE A 34 -2.88 16.89 -0.27
CA PHE A 34 -3.31 15.73 -1.07
C PHE A 34 -3.02 14.43 -0.31
N GLY A 35 -4.06 13.82 0.25
CA GLY A 35 -3.95 12.52 0.90
C GLY A 35 -3.84 11.37 -0.09
N VAL A 36 -2.93 10.43 0.16
CA VAL A 36 -2.72 9.22 -0.65
C VAL A 36 -2.83 7.99 0.25
N LEU A 37 -3.82 7.14 -0.03
CA LEU A 37 -4.03 5.90 0.72
C LEU A 37 -3.12 4.80 0.17
N GLY A 38 -2.40 4.09 1.04
CA GLY A 38 -1.59 2.92 0.64
C GLY A 38 -2.43 1.64 0.51
N ALA A 39 -2.52 1.10 -0.70
CA ALA A 39 -3.33 -0.07 -1.03
C ALA A 39 -2.64 -1.41 -0.73
N VAL A 40 -1.32 -1.44 -0.58
CA VAL A 40 -0.50 -2.67 -0.52
C VAL A 40 -0.96 -3.71 0.51
N ARG A 41 -1.67 -3.26 1.57
CA ARG A 41 -2.17 -4.12 2.65
C ARG A 41 -3.48 -4.83 2.32
N TYR A 42 -4.21 -4.39 1.30
CA TYR A 42 -5.49 -4.99 0.95
C TYR A 42 -5.26 -6.16 0.00
N THR A 43 -5.48 -7.36 0.52
CA THR A 43 -5.51 -8.59 -0.28
C THR A 43 -6.91 -8.89 -0.80
N ALA A 44 -7.95 -8.51 -0.05
CA ALA A 44 -9.34 -8.62 -0.46
C ALA A 44 -9.85 -7.31 -1.08
N PRO A 45 -10.44 -7.33 -2.28
CA PRO A 45 -11.01 -6.14 -2.94
C PRO A 45 -12.06 -5.41 -2.08
N ASP A 46 -12.92 -6.15 -1.39
CA ASP A 46 -13.99 -5.60 -0.56
C ASP A 46 -13.45 -4.76 0.62
N ASP A 47 -12.28 -5.12 1.16
CA ASP A 47 -11.65 -4.34 2.23
C ASP A 47 -11.12 -2.99 1.73
N LEU A 48 -10.58 -2.96 0.50
CA LEU A 48 -10.15 -1.72 -0.14
C LEU A 48 -11.37 -0.83 -0.45
N ALA A 49 -12.43 -1.40 -1.03
CA ALA A 49 -13.66 -0.67 -1.36
C ALA A 49 -14.25 -0.01 -0.10
N ARG A 50 -14.38 -0.76 1.01
CA ARG A 50 -14.87 -0.21 2.29
C ARG A 50 -14.07 1.00 2.76
N ASP A 51 -12.74 0.93 2.68
CA ASP A 51 -11.89 2.03 3.13
C ASP A 51 -11.87 3.21 2.14
N LEU A 52 -12.05 2.95 0.84
CA LEU A 52 -12.22 3.98 -0.18
C LEU A 52 -13.56 4.71 -0.04
N ASP A 53 -14.65 4.02 0.28
CA ASP A 53 -15.95 4.64 0.62
C ASP A 53 -15.80 5.60 1.81
N ARG A 54 -15.07 5.14 2.83
CA ARG A 54 -14.79 5.92 4.03
C ARG A 54 -13.92 7.14 3.73
N LEU A 55 -12.83 6.97 2.96
CA LEU A 55 -11.98 8.07 2.51
C LEU A 55 -12.79 9.08 1.68
N HIS A 56 -13.56 8.61 0.70
CA HIS A 56 -14.37 9.45 -0.18
C HIS A 56 -15.36 10.31 0.61
N THR A 57 -16.09 9.68 1.54
CA THR A 57 -17.02 10.37 2.43
C THR A 57 -16.31 11.43 3.28
N LEU A 58 -15.19 11.08 3.91
CA LEU A 58 -14.44 11.97 4.80
C LEU A 58 -13.67 13.07 4.07
N ALA A 59 -13.34 12.87 2.78
CA ALA A 59 -12.68 13.86 1.94
C ALA A 59 -13.65 14.99 1.53
N GLY A 60 -14.96 14.74 1.55
CA GLY A 60 -15.97 15.76 1.30
C GLY A 60 -15.88 16.35 -0.11
N GLY A 61 -15.64 15.50 -1.12
CA GLY A 61 -15.52 15.90 -2.53
C GLY A 61 -14.17 16.49 -2.93
N LYS A 62 -13.22 16.64 -1.99
CA LYS A 62 -11.85 17.08 -2.29
C LYS A 62 -11.00 15.94 -2.88
N PRO A 63 -9.98 16.25 -3.70
CA PRO A 63 -9.19 15.25 -4.41
C PRO A 63 -8.27 14.45 -3.47
N TYR A 64 -8.08 13.17 -3.81
CA TYR A 64 -7.18 12.25 -3.11
C TYR A 64 -6.57 11.25 -4.11
N GLY A 65 -5.54 10.55 -3.65
CA GLY A 65 -4.86 9.51 -4.41
C GLY A 65 -4.91 8.15 -3.75
N LEU A 66 -4.43 7.17 -4.50
CA LEU A 66 -4.20 5.81 -4.05
C LEU A 66 -2.79 5.39 -4.50
N ASP A 67 -2.06 4.74 -3.61
CA ASP A 67 -0.76 4.16 -3.89
C ASP A 67 -0.91 2.65 -3.96
N VAL A 68 -0.54 2.06 -5.10
CA VAL A 68 -0.56 0.62 -5.34
C VAL A 68 0.87 0.13 -5.49
N VAL A 69 1.07 -1.18 -5.32
CA VAL A 69 2.34 -1.83 -5.62
C VAL A 69 2.09 -2.78 -6.77
N MET A 70 2.45 -2.39 -7.99
CA MET A 70 2.27 -3.24 -9.16
C MET A 70 3.64 -3.58 -9.77
N PRO A 71 4.06 -4.86 -9.74
CA PRO A 71 5.34 -5.25 -10.30
C PRO A 71 5.36 -5.08 -11.82
N ALA A 72 6.51 -4.67 -12.36
CA ALA A 72 6.71 -4.55 -13.80
C ALA A 72 6.76 -5.91 -14.52
N LYS A 73 7.15 -6.97 -13.80
CA LYS A 73 7.27 -8.34 -14.32
C LYS A 73 6.77 -9.32 -13.27
N LYS A 74 6.08 -10.35 -13.74
CA LYS A 74 5.71 -11.52 -12.96
C LYS A 74 6.61 -12.69 -13.33
N VAL A 75 6.97 -13.50 -12.34
CA VAL A 75 7.58 -14.82 -12.56
C VAL A 75 6.46 -15.85 -12.57
N GLU A 76 6.29 -16.56 -13.68
CA GLU A 76 5.25 -17.59 -13.80
C GLU A 76 5.69 -18.91 -13.14
N GLY A 77 4.71 -19.66 -12.63
CA GLY A 77 4.93 -21.02 -12.11
C GLY A 77 5.70 -21.09 -10.78
N VAL A 78 5.85 -19.98 -10.06
CA VAL A 78 6.51 -19.93 -8.75
C VAL A 78 5.47 -19.59 -7.68
N THR A 79 5.36 -20.44 -6.66
CA THR A 79 4.50 -20.21 -5.50
C THR A 79 5.24 -19.48 -4.38
N GLU A 80 4.50 -18.92 -3.41
CA GLU A 80 5.11 -18.35 -2.20
C GLU A 80 5.98 -19.37 -1.45
N ALA A 81 5.54 -20.63 -1.39
CA ALA A 81 6.28 -21.71 -0.74
C ALA A 81 7.61 -22.00 -1.46
N ASP A 82 7.64 -21.93 -2.79
CA ASP A 82 8.87 -22.10 -3.57
C ASP A 82 9.89 -21.01 -3.24
N VAL A 83 9.44 -19.74 -3.17
CA VAL A 83 10.30 -18.61 -2.79
C VAL A 83 10.77 -18.75 -1.34
N GLU A 84 9.89 -19.16 -0.43
CA GLU A 84 10.22 -19.32 0.99
C GLU A 84 11.25 -20.45 1.23
N ALA A 85 11.20 -21.51 0.42
CA ALA A 85 12.17 -22.59 0.42
C ALA A 85 13.56 -22.15 -0.07
N MET A 86 13.65 -21.06 -0.85
CA MET A 86 14.92 -20.50 -1.30
C MET A 86 15.69 -19.75 -0.19
N ILE A 87 15.09 -19.51 0.99
CA ILE A 87 15.76 -18.79 2.09
C ILE A 87 16.65 -19.76 2.89
N PRO A 88 18.00 -19.61 2.88
CA PRO A 88 18.88 -20.42 3.71
C PRO A 88 18.51 -20.45 5.20
N ALA A 89 18.74 -21.60 5.83
CA ALA A 89 18.52 -21.77 7.27
C ALA A 89 19.35 -20.79 8.12
N GLU A 90 20.53 -20.39 7.64
CA GLU A 90 21.43 -19.44 8.30
C GLU A 90 20.80 -18.04 8.46
N HIS A 91 20.07 -17.54 7.47
CA HIS A 91 19.36 -16.26 7.58
C HIS A 91 18.26 -16.32 8.65
N ARG A 92 17.54 -17.44 8.72
CA ARG A 92 16.53 -17.67 9.76
C ARG A 92 17.18 -17.75 11.15
N GLY A 93 18.34 -18.40 11.24
CA GLY A 93 19.16 -18.45 12.46
C GLY A 93 19.59 -17.07 12.92
N PHE A 94 20.16 -16.27 12.02
CA PHE A 94 20.59 -14.90 12.29
C PHE A 94 19.46 -14.03 12.89
N VAL A 95 18.26 -14.06 12.30
CA VAL A 95 17.12 -13.27 12.81
C VAL A 95 16.72 -13.72 14.22
N ARG A 96 16.60 -15.04 14.46
CA ARG A 96 16.28 -15.56 15.80
C ARG A 96 17.32 -15.16 16.84
N GLU A 97 18.61 -15.31 16.52
CA GLU A 97 19.71 -14.93 17.42
C GLU A 97 19.73 -13.42 17.70
N LEU A 98 19.46 -12.58 16.70
CA LEU A 98 19.40 -11.14 16.86
C LEU A 98 18.25 -10.73 17.78
N LEU A 99 17.05 -11.28 17.57
CA LEU A 99 15.89 -11.01 18.42
C LEU A 99 16.15 -11.44 19.87
N ALA A 100 16.67 -12.65 20.06
CA ALA A 100 17.03 -13.17 21.39
C ALA A 100 18.08 -12.29 22.10
N ARG A 101 19.12 -11.85 21.38
CA ARG A 101 20.17 -10.98 21.93
C ARG A 101 19.62 -9.65 22.46
N HIS A 102 18.55 -9.15 21.85
CA HIS A 102 17.91 -7.90 22.25
C HIS A 102 16.67 -8.09 23.13
N GLY A 103 16.39 -9.34 23.58
CA GLY A 103 15.25 -9.64 24.44
C GLY A 103 13.90 -9.43 23.77
N VAL A 104 13.84 -9.49 22.44
CA VAL A 104 12.58 -9.42 21.70
C VAL A 104 11.92 -10.81 21.74
N PRO A 105 10.69 -10.94 22.27
CA PRO A 105 10.01 -12.23 22.36
C PRO A 105 9.69 -12.78 20.97
N GLU A 106 9.66 -14.11 20.86
CA GLU A 106 9.13 -14.78 19.67
C GLU A 106 7.61 -14.55 19.56
N LEU A 107 7.08 -14.71 18.35
CA LEU A 107 5.64 -14.67 18.11
C LEU A 107 4.96 -15.81 18.87
N ALA A 108 3.72 -15.58 19.30
CA ALA A 108 2.95 -16.62 19.97
C ALA A 108 2.65 -17.79 19.01
N GLU A 109 2.48 -18.99 19.56
CA GLU A 109 2.13 -20.16 18.76
C GLU A 109 0.81 -19.91 18.00
N GLY A 110 0.84 -20.03 16.67
CA GLY A 110 -0.31 -19.74 15.81
C GLY A 110 -0.44 -18.29 15.35
N GLU A 111 0.37 -17.35 15.86
CA GLU A 111 0.53 -16.06 15.20
C GLU A 111 1.32 -16.26 13.91
N ALA A 112 0.64 -16.05 12.77
CA ALA A 112 1.37 -15.85 11.53
C ALA A 112 2.35 -14.68 11.74
N SER A 113 3.56 -14.77 11.19
CA SER A 113 4.37 -13.57 10.92
C SER A 113 3.64 -12.76 9.84
N GLY A 114 2.55 -12.11 10.25
CA GLY A 114 1.38 -11.78 9.43
C GLY A 114 1.56 -10.53 8.58
N TRP A 115 2.74 -9.93 8.62
CA TRP A 115 3.12 -8.86 7.70
C TRP A 115 3.95 -9.44 6.57
N ARG A 116 3.28 -10.18 5.70
CA ARG A 116 3.79 -10.47 4.37
C ARG A 116 3.24 -9.39 3.47
N ILE A 117 4.13 -8.58 2.90
CA ILE A 117 3.75 -7.68 1.82
C ILE A 117 3.43 -8.61 0.64
N THR A 118 2.16 -9.01 0.50
CA THR A 118 1.67 -9.85 -0.60
C THR A 118 1.23 -9.01 -1.79
N GLY A 119 1.22 -7.67 -1.64
CA GLY A 119 1.01 -6.71 -2.73
C GLY A 119 2.07 -6.73 -3.84
N TRP A 120 3.00 -7.69 -3.84
CA TRP A 120 3.92 -7.96 -4.96
C TRP A 120 3.33 -8.96 -5.96
N MET A 121 2.19 -9.57 -5.65
CA MET A 121 1.48 -10.41 -6.62
C MET A 121 0.70 -9.49 -7.56
N GLU A 122 1.03 -9.57 -8.85
CA GLU A 122 0.36 -8.80 -9.91
C GLU A 122 -1.17 -8.92 -9.84
N GLU A 123 -1.70 -10.09 -9.49
CA GLU A 123 -3.14 -10.35 -9.37
C GLU A 123 -3.78 -9.50 -8.27
N VAL A 124 -3.13 -9.34 -7.12
CA VAL A 124 -3.59 -8.48 -6.03
C VAL A 124 -3.60 -7.02 -6.48
N ALA A 125 -2.53 -6.57 -7.14
CA ALA A 125 -2.44 -5.21 -7.66
C ALA A 125 -3.51 -4.90 -8.71
N ARG A 126 -3.83 -5.86 -9.59
CA ARG A 126 -4.92 -5.73 -10.58
C ARG A 126 -6.27 -5.60 -9.90
N GLY A 127 -6.58 -6.45 -8.92
CA GLY A 127 -7.82 -6.34 -8.14
C GLY A 127 -7.94 -5.00 -7.42
N GLN A 128 -6.84 -4.45 -6.91
CA GLN A 128 -6.83 -3.11 -6.31
C GLN A 128 -7.13 -2.01 -7.35
N LEU A 129 -6.61 -2.14 -8.58
CA LEU A 129 -6.89 -1.19 -9.67
C LEU A 129 -8.35 -1.28 -10.14
N ASP A 130 -8.91 -2.48 -10.25
CA ASP A 130 -10.31 -2.69 -10.62
C ASP A 130 -11.23 -1.95 -9.65
N VAL A 131 -11.00 -2.08 -8.33
CA VAL A 131 -11.72 -1.30 -7.32
C VAL A 131 -11.43 0.19 -7.45
N ALA A 132 -10.16 0.58 -7.63
CA ALA A 132 -9.77 1.99 -7.71
C ALA A 132 -10.49 2.76 -8.83
N PHE A 133 -10.76 2.12 -9.97
CA PHE A 133 -11.42 2.76 -11.11
C PHE A 133 -12.90 3.11 -10.88
N ASP A 134 -13.53 2.54 -9.86
CA ASP A 134 -14.88 2.90 -9.44
C ASP A 134 -14.92 4.19 -8.58
N TYR A 135 -13.76 4.72 -8.19
CA TYR A 135 -13.64 5.92 -7.36
C TYR A 135 -13.03 7.10 -8.13
N PRO A 136 -13.33 8.35 -7.73
CA PRO A 136 -12.77 9.55 -8.36
C PRO A 136 -11.32 9.84 -7.91
N ILE A 137 -10.47 8.81 -7.93
CA ILE A 137 -9.04 8.93 -7.61
C ILE A 137 -8.37 9.85 -8.63
N LYS A 138 -7.70 10.90 -8.14
CA LYS A 138 -7.04 11.89 -9.00
C LYS A 138 -5.61 11.53 -9.36
N LEU A 139 -4.98 10.66 -8.57
CA LEU A 139 -3.62 10.21 -8.78
C LEU A 139 -3.47 8.76 -8.30
N LEU A 140 -2.94 7.93 -9.18
CA LEU A 140 -2.43 6.60 -8.83
C LEU A 140 -0.91 6.68 -8.76
N ALA A 141 -0.35 6.36 -7.59
CA ALA A 141 1.07 6.16 -7.40
C ALA A 141 1.39 4.67 -7.49
N ASN A 142 2.50 4.31 -8.12
CA ASN A 142 3.05 2.97 -8.05
C ASN A 142 4.38 3.03 -7.27
N ALA A 143 4.44 2.38 -6.10
CA ALA A 143 5.61 2.45 -5.22
C ALA A 143 6.88 1.82 -5.85
N LEU A 144 6.73 1.02 -6.91
CA LEU A 144 7.84 0.40 -7.65
C LEU A 144 8.35 1.27 -8.82
N GLY A 145 7.83 2.49 -8.97
CA GLY A 145 8.13 3.38 -10.10
C GLY A 145 7.18 3.17 -11.27
N SER A 146 7.48 3.80 -12.41
CA SER A 146 6.63 3.73 -13.59
C SER A 146 6.46 2.28 -14.05
N PRO A 147 5.21 1.82 -14.28
CA PRO A 147 5.00 0.60 -15.05
C PRO A 147 5.70 0.76 -16.43
N PRO A 148 6.30 -0.31 -16.98
CA PRO A 148 7.04 -0.22 -18.24
C PRO A 148 6.15 0.25 -19.39
N ALA A 149 6.78 0.91 -20.38
CA ALA A 149 6.15 1.36 -21.62
C ALA A 149 5.64 0.21 -22.50
#